data_AF-A0A1H3TTP1-F1
#
_entry.id   AF-A0A1H3TTP1-F1
#
_cell.length_a   1.000
_cell.length_b   1.000
_cell.length_c   1.000
_cell.angle_alpha   90.00
_cell.angle_beta   90.00
_cell.angle_gamma   90.00
#
_symmetry.space_group_name_H-M   'P 1'
#
loop_
_entity.id
_entity.type
_entity.pdbx_description
1 polymer ?
#
loop_
_entity_poly.entity_id
_entity_poly.type
_entity_poly.pdbx_seq_one_letter_code
_entity_poly.pdbx_strand_id
1 'polypeptide(L)'
;MHKAYDTILQSEVSAELASQNSGFEPYRYECSNCGEEVFVAAPYSTRMVAHFRHRSGNNDVECENYLGQYGTISTDSSSRRNNRERAEFYYNNSTKTFSLALRFSENEIQSYEQQSVDFELRTKDSDMPFRVLKINSMNFSPDVPTLIPLNNFSVSYYLSNTLNGASRKYDFLKRGSTPTFFKLSGNDNDFKAKLVRSTVLYTKTQYFVSLHSQYSVPQGVRLPEGIEVGQTFHFNTMNRKFLGYVLSITDKTPSIDCLLKSWGYQLEASETLTLLWPPSYLLDDASIIASDYAYIFSSFELQAHGNINMHSEEIMKFSQGISKVKVKPKTKIFKKNAEIVIDKVAPTVDRYNVITPYKNFASTFTVPDDGTYYLFNHSGVSPLTNGQVVFLTPNSSIVRYEFNFPVGYIYPCLQKELAGEELLEDILAHYKRMEAFDSTRFSTLVLTKTTSKYIEKCKITGSINPVVMQFVEEGRI
;
A
#
# COMPACT_ATOMS: atom_id res chain seq x y z
N MET A 1 29.39 20.22 6.63
CA MET A 1 28.61 19.09 7.23
C MET A 1 28.43 17.92 6.27
N HIS A 2 28.64 16.66 6.69
CA HIS A 2 28.46 15.47 5.83
C HIS A 2 27.15 14.70 6.05
N LYS A 3 26.47 14.94 7.16
CA LYS A 3 25.17 14.34 7.49
C LYS A 3 24.16 15.43 7.83
N ALA A 4 22.90 15.13 7.61
CA ALA A 4 21.77 15.94 8.04
C ALA A 4 20.59 15.02 8.37
N TYR A 5 19.63 15.53 9.14
CA TYR A 5 18.37 14.86 9.37
C TYR A 5 17.43 15.12 8.17
N ASP A 6 16.93 14.05 7.55
CA ASP A 6 15.94 14.12 6.48
C ASP A 6 14.53 14.13 7.08
N THR A 7 13.79 15.23 6.91
CA THR A 7 12.45 15.37 7.49
C THR A 7 11.41 14.48 6.82
N ILE A 8 11.64 14.04 5.58
CA ILE A 8 10.73 13.15 4.83
C ILE A 8 10.93 11.73 5.31
N LEU A 9 12.16 11.21 5.19
CA LEU A 9 12.52 9.86 5.62
C LEU A 9 12.51 9.69 7.14
N GLN A 10 12.61 10.79 7.89
CA GLN A 10 12.70 10.83 9.35
C GLN A 10 13.90 10.03 9.88
N SER A 11 15.04 10.18 9.20
CA SER A 11 16.31 9.54 9.55
C SER A 11 17.47 10.44 9.14
N GLU A 12 18.66 10.18 9.67
CA GLU A 12 19.87 10.83 9.17
C GLU A 12 20.23 10.33 7.77
N VAL A 13 20.80 11.21 6.95
CA VAL A 13 21.25 10.92 5.58
C VAL A 13 22.60 11.58 5.32
N SER A 14 23.46 10.91 4.55
CA SER A 14 24.73 11.49 4.09
C SER A 14 24.51 12.45 2.92
N ALA A 15 25.35 13.46 2.79
CA ALA A 15 25.27 14.42 1.70
C ALA A 15 25.44 13.76 0.32
N GLU A 16 26.21 12.67 0.25
CA GLU A 16 26.37 11.86 -0.96
C GLU A 16 25.06 11.18 -1.36
N LEU A 17 24.43 10.44 -0.44
CA LEU A 17 23.15 9.77 -0.71
C LEU A 17 22.03 10.78 -1.01
N ALA A 18 22.03 11.91 -0.30
CA ALA A 18 21.11 13.01 -0.54
C ALA A 18 21.30 13.64 -1.93
N SER A 19 22.54 13.76 -2.42
CA SER A 19 22.80 14.28 -3.78
C SER A 19 22.30 13.35 -4.90
N GLN A 20 22.23 12.04 -4.63
CA GLN A 20 21.84 11.02 -5.61
C GLN A 20 20.35 10.71 -5.61
N ASN A 21 19.71 10.73 -4.44
CA ASN A 21 18.32 10.27 -4.27
C ASN A 21 17.29 11.39 -4.18
N SER A 22 17.74 12.62 -3.99
CA SER A 22 16.84 13.68 -3.58
C SER A 22 16.66 14.72 -4.66
N GLY A 23 15.40 15.00 -4.99
CA GLY A 23 15.04 16.27 -5.61
C GLY A 23 15.42 17.42 -4.67
N PHE A 24 15.71 18.59 -5.24
CA PHE A 24 15.95 19.81 -4.48
C PHE A 24 14.63 20.29 -3.85
N GLU A 25 14.19 19.62 -2.80
CA GLU A 25 13.01 20.01 -2.02
C GLU A 25 13.41 21.00 -0.93
N PRO A 26 12.84 22.23 -0.94
CA PRO A 26 13.02 23.16 0.15
C PRO A 26 12.58 22.54 1.48
N TYR A 27 13.29 22.88 2.57
CA TYR A 27 12.93 22.49 3.94
C TYR A 27 13.09 20.99 4.28
N ARG A 28 13.65 20.17 3.37
CA ARG A 28 13.81 18.73 3.59
C ARG A 28 14.88 18.36 4.62
N TYR A 29 15.96 19.15 4.73
CA TYR A 29 17.10 18.79 5.58
C TYR A 29 17.28 19.76 6.73
N GLU A 30 17.51 19.19 7.91
CA GLU A 30 17.83 19.91 9.14
C GLU A 30 19.24 19.50 9.61
N CYS A 31 20.01 20.46 10.13
CA CYS A 31 21.29 20.20 10.76
C CYS A 31 21.07 19.28 11.97
N SER A 32 21.74 18.13 12.00
CA SER A 32 21.64 17.21 13.14
C SER A 32 22.13 17.82 14.46
N ASN A 33 22.96 18.88 14.44
CA ASN A 33 23.50 19.52 15.65
C ASN A 33 22.59 20.63 16.21
N CYS A 34 22.27 21.65 15.41
CA CYS A 34 21.50 22.82 15.86
C CYS A 34 20.04 22.81 15.38
N GLY A 35 19.69 21.88 14.48
CA GLY A 35 18.35 21.77 13.91
C GLY A 35 17.99 22.84 12.88
N GLU A 36 18.91 23.72 12.48
CA GLU A 36 18.65 24.71 11.43
C GLU A 36 18.49 24.07 10.06
N GLU A 37 17.79 24.74 9.15
CA GLU A 37 17.65 24.23 7.78
C GLU A 37 19.00 24.25 7.04
N VAL A 38 19.29 23.11 6.41
CA VAL A 38 20.45 22.95 5.55
C VAL A 38 20.05 22.57 4.13
N PHE A 39 20.95 22.79 3.18
CA PHE A 39 20.79 22.37 1.80
C PHE A 39 22.03 21.62 1.32
N VAL A 40 21.85 20.72 0.35
CA VAL A 40 22.96 20.01 -0.30
C VAL A 40 23.70 20.99 -1.22
N ALA A 41 24.96 21.26 -0.90
CA ALA A 41 25.88 22.05 -1.71
C ALA A 41 26.79 21.12 -2.54
N ALA A 42 27.21 21.62 -3.70
CA ALA A 42 28.10 20.93 -4.64
C ALA A 42 27.70 19.48 -5.05
N PRO A 43 26.41 19.18 -5.31
CA PRO A 43 25.96 17.82 -5.64
C PRO A 43 26.56 17.25 -6.93
N TYR A 44 27.01 18.10 -7.85
CA TYR A 44 27.58 17.71 -9.15
C TYR A 44 29.00 18.23 -9.36
N SER A 45 29.69 18.65 -8.29
CA SER A 45 31.04 19.20 -8.41
C SER A 45 32.05 18.09 -8.57
N THR A 46 32.92 18.21 -9.58
CA THR A 46 34.08 17.33 -9.76
C THR A 46 35.27 17.72 -8.86
N ARG A 47 35.17 18.85 -8.16
CA ARG A 47 36.25 19.41 -7.32
C ARG A 47 36.02 19.28 -5.82
N MET A 48 34.78 19.03 -5.41
CA MET A 48 34.39 19.03 -4.01
C MET A 48 33.25 18.03 -3.78
N VAL A 49 33.34 17.29 -2.69
CA VAL A 49 32.31 16.33 -2.29
C VAL A 49 31.05 17.07 -1.87
N ALA A 50 29.89 16.47 -2.17
CA ALA A 50 28.60 16.96 -1.70
C ALA A 50 28.63 17.12 -0.16
N HIS A 51 28.11 18.23 0.33
CA HIS A 51 28.06 18.53 1.77
C HIS A 51 26.84 19.40 2.06
N PHE A 52 26.37 19.41 3.31
CA PHE A 52 25.32 20.28 3.76
C PHE A 52 25.87 21.64 4.21
N ARG A 53 25.12 22.71 3.95
CA ARG A 53 25.36 24.07 4.46
C ARG A 53 24.07 24.67 5.01
N HIS A 54 24.18 25.51 6.04
CA HIS A 54 23.05 26.27 6.54
C HIS A 54 22.55 27.28 5.51
N ARG A 55 21.23 27.46 5.43
CA ARG A 55 20.65 28.50 4.58
C ARG A 55 20.86 29.91 5.10
N SER A 56 20.98 30.05 6.42
CA SER A 56 21.27 31.32 7.10
C SER A 56 22.68 31.83 6.81
N GLY A 57 23.57 30.99 6.25
CA GLY A 57 25.00 31.30 6.11
C GLY A 57 25.76 31.27 7.43
N ASN A 58 25.10 30.90 8.53
CA ASN A 58 25.71 30.72 9.83
C ASN A 58 26.50 29.39 9.85
N ASN A 59 27.74 29.41 9.40
CA ASN A 59 28.62 28.25 9.45
C ASN A 59 29.32 28.21 10.81
N ASP A 60 28.55 27.95 11.86
CA ASP A 60 29.10 27.69 13.18
C ASP A 60 30.11 26.53 13.08
N VAL A 61 31.30 26.74 13.65
CA VAL A 61 32.41 25.78 13.63
C VAL A 61 31.98 24.45 14.26
N GLU A 62 31.13 24.47 15.29
CA GLU A 62 30.62 23.25 15.92
C GLU A 62 29.71 22.46 14.97
N CYS A 63 28.90 23.14 14.17
CA CYS A 63 28.04 22.51 13.18
C CYS A 63 28.83 22.02 11.97
N GLU A 64 29.80 22.79 11.46
CA GLU A 64 30.65 22.38 10.33
C GLU A 64 31.49 21.14 10.66
N ASN A 65 31.99 21.06 11.91
CA ASN A 65 32.73 19.92 12.43
C ASN A 65 31.82 18.78 12.92
N TYR A 66 30.49 18.93 12.86
CA TYR A 66 29.58 17.85 13.19
C TYR A 66 29.62 16.77 12.09
N LEU A 67 30.47 15.77 12.33
CA LEU A 67 30.59 14.56 11.51
C LEU A 67 29.57 13.48 11.91
N GLY A 68 28.79 13.73 12.97
CA GLY A 68 28.04 12.72 13.70
C GLY A 68 28.99 11.72 14.39
N GLN A 69 28.44 10.64 14.94
CA GLN A 69 29.26 9.49 15.31
C GLN A 69 29.71 8.77 14.02
N TYR A 70 30.99 8.42 13.94
CA TYR A 70 31.55 7.70 12.81
C TYR A 70 30.93 6.30 12.74
N GLY A 71 30.35 5.93 11.58
CA GLY A 71 29.78 4.59 11.35
C GLY A 71 28.34 4.36 11.85
N THR A 72 27.70 5.29 12.56
CA THR A 72 26.29 5.18 12.99
C THR A 72 25.41 6.19 12.25
N ILE A 73 24.28 5.71 11.71
CA ILE A 73 23.21 6.54 11.13
C ILE A 73 22.01 6.29 12.02
N SER A 74 21.55 7.35 12.71
CA SER A 74 20.36 7.26 13.54
C SER A 74 19.11 7.13 12.65
N THR A 75 18.34 6.06 12.84
CA THR A 75 16.99 5.92 12.29
C THR A 75 15.91 6.38 13.25
N ASP A 76 16.29 6.84 14.45
CA ASP A 76 15.34 7.25 15.47
C ASP A 76 14.79 8.65 15.18
N SER A 77 13.47 8.75 15.06
CA SER A 77 12.75 10.01 14.90
C SER A 77 12.95 10.96 16.09
N SER A 78 13.38 10.44 17.25
CA SER A 78 13.72 11.17 18.47
C SER A 78 15.08 11.87 18.42
N SER A 79 15.93 11.58 17.42
CA SER A 79 17.22 12.27 17.22
C SER A 79 17.08 13.70 16.70
N ARG A 80 15.85 14.13 16.38
CA ARG A 80 15.56 15.49 15.95
C ARG A 80 15.74 16.47 17.11
N ARG A 81 16.67 17.41 16.95
CA ARG A 81 16.95 18.44 17.95
C ARG A 81 16.08 19.69 17.86
N ASN A 82 15.34 19.91 16.75
CA ASN A 82 14.49 21.09 16.60
C ASN A 82 13.00 20.79 16.61
N ASN A 83 12.28 21.61 17.37
CA ASN A 83 10.82 21.59 17.50
C ASN A 83 10.11 22.41 16.38
N ARG A 84 10.71 22.58 15.20
CA ARG A 84 10.18 23.51 14.18
C ARG A 84 8.96 22.95 13.43
N GLU A 85 8.06 23.86 13.02
CA GLU A 85 6.77 23.54 12.41
C GLU A 85 6.93 22.83 11.05
N ARG A 86 6.39 21.60 10.95
CA ARG A 86 6.22 20.92 9.66
C ARG A 86 5.00 21.48 8.96
N ALA A 87 5.18 22.61 8.30
CA ALA A 87 4.17 23.22 7.47
C ALA A 87 4.07 22.51 6.13
N GLU A 88 2.86 22.37 5.57
CA GLU A 88 2.55 21.95 4.20
C GLU A 88 1.32 22.72 3.71
N PHE A 89 1.12 22.87 2.40
CA PHE A 89 -0.06 23.56 1.87
C PHE A 89 -0.92 22.60 1.07
N TYR A 90 -2.23 22.72 1.26
CA TYR A 90 -3.21 21.86 0.62
C TYR A 90 -4.32 22.69 -0.03
N TYR A 91 -4.88 22.15 -1.10
CA TYR A 91 -6.14 22.56 -1.67
C TYR A 91 -7.18 21.46 -1.44
N ASN A 92 -8.38 21.84 -1.03
CA ASN A 92 -9.51 20.93 -0.84
C ASN A 92 -10.60 21.24 -1.87
N ASN A 93 -10.94 20.26 -2.72
CA ASN A 93 -11.87 20.49 -3.82
C ASN A 93 -13.33 20.64 -3.37
N SER A 94 -13.74 19.98 -2.29
CA SER A 94 -15.12 20.02 -1.78
C SER A 94 -15.46 21.39 -1.19
N THR A 95 -14.53 21.95 -0.41
CA THR A 95 -14.69 23.27 0.23
C THR A 95 -14.19 24.42 -0.66
N LYS A 96 -13.44 24.12 -1.73
CA LYS A 96 -12.76 25.10 -2.60
C LYS A 96 -11.82 26.04 -1.83
N THR A 97 -11.18 25.54 -0.76
CA THR A 97 -10.32 26.33 0.12
C THR A 97 -8.87 25.84 0.08
N PHE A 98 -7.95 26.77 0.33
CA PHE A 98 -6.56 26.44 0.65
C PHE A 98 -6.37 26.37 2.16
N SER A 99 -5.52 25.44 2.60
CA SER A 99 -5.21 25.25 4.01
C SER A 99 -3.71 25.08 4.22
N LEU A 100 -3.23 25.59 5.35
CA LEU A 100 -1.92 25.27 5.91
C LEU A 100 -2.08 24.03 6.80
N ALA A 101 -1.36 22.96 6.50
CA ALA A 101 -1.22 21.80 7.38
C ALA A 101 -0.02 21.99 8.29
N LEU A 102 -0.20 21.78 9.59
CA LEU A 102 0.89 21.72 10.58
C LEU A 102 0.91 20.35 11.22
N ARG A 103 2.10 19.78 11.41
CA ARG A 103 2.30 18.49 12.08
C ARG A 103 3.34 18.62 13.18
N PHE A 104 3.00 18.13 14.36
CA PHE A 104 3.89 18.05 15.52
C PHE A 104 3.88 16.61 16.07
N SER A 105 5.03 16.14 16.55
CA SER A 105 5.14 14.88 17.29
C SER A 105 4.56 15.01 18.71
N GLU A 106 4.30 13.89 19.35
CA GLU A 106 3.81 13.86 20.73
C GLU A 106 4.73 14.63 21.70
N ASN A 107 6.04 14.41 21.58
CA ASN A 107 7.04 15.09 22.41
C ASN A 107 7.06 16.61 22.16
N GLU A 108 6.92 17.06 20.91
CA GLU A 108 6.84 18.49 20.58
C GLU A 108 5.59 19.12 21.19
N ILE A 109 4.43 18.45 21.07
CA ILE A 109 3.17 18.93 21.63
C ILE A 109 3.30 19.08 23.16
N GLN A 110 3.79 18.05 23.85
CA GLN A 110 3.96 18.10 25.32
C GLN A 110 4.93 19.20 25.76
N SER A 111 6.08 19.33 25.09
CA SER A 111 7.08 20.36 25.39
C SER A 111 6.54 21.77 25.19
N TYR A 112 5.78 22.01 24.12
CA TYR A 112 5.18 23.30 23.83
C TYR A 112 4.01 23.63 24.75
N GLU A 113 3.21 22.63 25.12
CA GLU A 113 2.10 22.77 26.04
C GLU A 113 2.58 23.19 27.44
N GLN A 114 3.68 22.60 27.94
CA GLN A 114 4.31 23.00 29.21
C GLN A 114 4.79 24.45 29.20
N GLN A 115 5.27 24.92 28.05
CA GLN A 115 5.80 26.28 27.88
C GLN A 115 4.72 27.28 27.42
N SER A 116 3.46 26.85 27.31
CA SER A 116 2.33 27.67 26.85
C SER A 116 2.60 28.38 25.50
N VAL A 117 3.19 27.65 24.56
CA VAL A 117 3.65 28.22 23.29
C VAL A 117 2.51 28.30 22.28
N ASP A 118 2.35 29.50 21.73
CA ASP A 118 1.46 29.80 20.62
C ASP A 118 2.19 29.71 19.27
N PHE A 119 1.51 29.10 18.29
CA PHE A 119 1.80 29.19 16.87
C PHE A 119 1.18 30.46 16.29
N GLU A 120 1.92 31.13 15.41
CA GLU A 120 1.52 32.38 14.78
C GLU A 120 1.68 32.33 13.25
N LEU A 121 0.67 32.82 12.54
CA LEU A 121 0.67 32.89 11.08
C LEU A 121 0.45 34.34 10.61
N ARG A 122 1.36 34.81 9.75
CA ARG A 122 1.37 36.16 9.20
C ARG A 122 1.44 36.16 7.68
N THR A 123 0.95 37.24 7.06
CA THR A 123 1.09 37.49 5.61
C THR A 123 2.43 38.14 5.27
N LYS A 124 3.00 38.92 6.19
CA LYS A 124 4.35 39.49 6.13
C LYS A 124 5.02 39.35 7.48
N ASP A 125 6.35 39.35 7.48
CA ASP A 125 7.15 39.15 8.69
C ASP A 125 6.82 40.14 9.82
N SER A 126 6.64 41.42 9.46
CA SER A 126 6.34 42.51 10.38
C SER A 126 4.86 42.68 10.72
N ASP A 127 3.95 41.92 10.10
CA ASP A 127 2.51 42.07 10.32
C ASP A 127 2.11 41.43 11.66
N MET A 128 1.01 41.91 12.24
CA MET A 128 0.35 41.18 13.33
C MET A 128 -0.14 39.83 12.82
N PRO A 129 -0.01 38.74 13.62
CA PRO A 129 -0.50 37.43 13.21
C PRO A 129 -2.02 37.48 13.05
N PHE A 130 -2.50 37.09 11.87
CA PHE A 130 -3.94 37.02 11.60
C PHE A 130 -4.55 35.71 12.13
N ARG A 131 -3.70 34.75 12.48
CA ARG A 131 -4.09 33.49 13.13
C ARG A 131 -3.06 33.14 14.21
N VAL A 132 -3.58 32.84 15.40
CA VAL A 132 -2.81 32.37 16.54
C VAL A 132 -3.49 31.11 17.09
N LEU A 133 -2.71 30.07 17.39
CA LEU A 133 -3.21 28.80 17.94
C LEU A 133 -2.25 28.26 18.99
N LYS A 134 -2.79 27.83 20.14
CA LYS A 134 -1.99 27.14 21.17
C LYS A 134 -1.49 25.79 20.65
N ILE A 135 -0.20 25.53 20.76
CA ILE A 135 0.38 24.22 20.44
C ILE A 135 0.19 23.30 21.65
N ASN A 136 -0.90 22.54 21.65
CA ASN A 136 -1.28 21.64 22.72
C ASN A 136 -2.10 20.44 22.22
N SER A 137 -2.32 19.47 23.10
CA SER A 137 -3.09 18.26 22.84
C SER A 137 -4.57 18.48 22.45
N MET A 138 -5.12 19.67 22.72
CA MET A 138 -6.49 20.03 22.30
C MET A 138 -6.58 20.45 20.82
N ASN A 139 -5.56 21.13 20.30
CA ASN A 139 -5.56 21.67 18.93
C ASN A 139 -4.79 20.78 17.94
N PHE A 140 -3.86 19.96 18.43
CA PHE A 140 -2.99 19.14 17.61
C PHE A 140 -2.99 17.71 18.09
N SER A 141 -3.15 16.78 17.15
CA SER A 141 -2.97 15.35 17.40
C SER A 141 -1.56 14.95 16.98
N PRO A 142 -0.86 14.10 17.76
CA PRO A 142 0.49 13.66 17.45
C PRO A 142 0.61 13.07 16.04
N ASP A 143 1.58 13.56 15.28
CA ASP A 143 1.94 13.13 13.92
C ASP A 143 0.83 13.22 12.86
N VAL A 144 -0.31 13.81 13.19
CA VAL A 144 -1.43 14.07 12.28
C VAL A 144 -1.40 15.54 11.82
N PRO A 145 -1.59 15.83 10.52
CA PRO A 145 -1.62 17.20 10.04
C PRO A 145 -2.92 17.92 10.45
N THR A 146 -2.81 18.96 11.27
CA THR A 146 -3.91 19.89 11.56
C THR A 146 -4.04 20.90 10.43
N LEU A 147 -5.21 20.93 9.78
CA LEU A 147 -5.51 21.84 8.66
C LEU A 147 -6.07 23.17 9.17
N ILE A 148 -5.37 24.25 8.84
CA ILE A 148 -5.75 25.64 9.17
C ILE A 148 -6.15 26.33 7.86
N PRO A 149 -7.44 26.66 7.65
CA PRO A 149 -7.89 27.37 6.45
C PRO A 149 -7.22 28.74 6.30
N LEU A 150 -6.77 29.03 5.08
CA LEU A 150 -6.19 30.32 4.73
C LEU A 150 -7.30 31.28 4.29
N ASN A 151 -7.51 32.32 5.09
CA ASN A 151 -8.55 33.34 4.81
C ASN A 151 -7.95 34.64 4.24
N ASN A 152 -6.68 34.93 4.52
CA ASN A 152 -6.01 36.15 4.11
C ASN A 152 -5.02 35.83 2.99
N PHE A 153 -5.25 36.37 1.78
CA PHE A 153 -4.40 36.07 0.63
C PHE A 153 -2.97 36.58 0.82
N SER A 154 -1.99 35.69 0.66
CA SER A 154 -0.60 36.04 0.41
C SER A 154 0.05 35.04 -0.54
N VAL A 155 1.05 35.49 -1.29
CA VAL A 155 1.91 34.62 -2.12
C VAL A 155 2.91 33.82 -1.28
N SER A 156 3.16 34.27 -0.06
CA SER A 156 4.02 33.60 0.93
C SER A 156 3.54 33.91 2.34
N TYR A 157 3.61 32.93 3.23
CA TYR A 157 3.24 33.11 4.64
C TYR A 157 4.46 33.07 5.54
N TYR A 158 4.35 33.70 6.69
CA TYR A 158 5.39 33.76 7.71
C TYR A 158 4.88 33.03 8.94
N LEU A 159 5.59 31.97 9.33
CA LEU A 159 5.23 31.10 10.43
C LEU A 159 6.26 31.29 11.55
N SER A 160 5.77 31.41 12.78
CA SER A 160 6.62 31.43 13.96
C SER A 160 5.91 30.77 15.14
N ASN A 161 6.67 30.57 16.20
CA ASN A 161 6.14 30.30 17.52
C ASN A 161 6.71 31.31 18.52
N THR A 162 5.99 31.48 19.62
CA THR A 162 6.34 32.40 20.70
C THR A 162 7.56 31.96 21.52
N LEU A 163 8.05 30.72 21.35
CA LEU A 163 9.23 30.24 22.05
C LEU A 163 10.52 30.86 21.49
N ASN A 164 10.69 30.81 20.17
CA ASN A 164 11.93 31.25 19.52
C ASN A 164 11.78 32.62 18.83
N GLY A 165 10.55 33.08 18.55
CA GLY A 165 10.26 34.35 17.88
C GLY A 165 10.77 34.45 16.43
N ALA A 166 11.56 33.48 15.97
CA ALA A 166 12.10 33.41 14.62
C ALA A 166 10.98 33.07 13.63
N SER A 167 10.66 34.04 12.79
CA SER A 167 9.67 33.91 11.73
C SER A 167 10.29 33.38 10.45
N ARG A 168 9.62 32.40 9.84
CA ARG A 168 10.08 31.72 8.64
C ARG A 168 9.11 31.92 7.50
N LYS A 169 9.66 32.36 6.38
CA LYS A 169 8.91 32.51 5.13
C LYS A 169 8.68 31.15 4.46
N TYR A 170 7.44 30.86 4.13
CA TYR A 170 7.01 29.75 3.30
C TYR A 170 6.35 30.27 2.03
N ASP A 171 6.95 29.98 0.87
CA ASP A 171 6.33 30.30 -0.42
C ASP A 171 5.11 29.39 -0.66
N PHE A 172 4.02 30.00 -1.14
CA PHE A 172 2.73 29.33 -1.33
C PHE A 172 2.27 29.39 -2.78
N LEU A 173 2.04 30.59 -3.33
CA LEU A 173 1.62 30.78 -4.72
C LEU A 173 2.69 31.56 -5.50
N LYS A 174 2.83 31.24 -6.78
CA LYS A 174 3.66 32.04 -7.69
C LYS A 174 3.02 33.41 -7.92
N ARG A 175 3.86 34.43 -8.14
CA ARG A 175 3.41 35.78 -8.46
C ARG A 175 2.93 35.87 -9.90
N GLY A 176 2.01 36.80 -10.18
CA GLY A 176 1.45 37.00 -11.52
C GLY A 176 0.51 35.86 -11.92
N SER A 177 0.36 35.65 -13.23
CA SER A 177 -0.45 34.58 -13.83
C SER A 177 0.30 33.25 -13.97
N THR A 178 1.43 33.08 -13.28
CA THR A 178 2.20 31.83 -13.30
C THR A 178 1.45 30.73 -12.54
N PRO A 179 1.26 29.55 -13.15
CA PRO A 179 0.55 28.46 -12.49
C PRO A 179 1.30 27.90 -11.27
N THR A 180 0.55 27.54 -10.24
CA THR A 180 1.05 26.82 -9.07
C THR A 180 0.50 25.41 -9.05
N PHE A 181 1.38 24.41 -8.93
CA PHE A 181 1.04 22.99 -9.02
C PHE A 181 0.85 22.38 -7.64
N PHE A 182 -0.19 21.57 -7.50
CA PHE A 182 -0.50 20.76 -6.34
C PHE A 182 -0.66 19.32 -6.82
N LYS A 183 0.07 18.37 -6.22
CA LYS A 183 -0.05 16.94 -6.52
C LYS A 183 -1.35 16.41 -5.90
N LEU A 184 -2.17 15.71 -6.68
CA LEU A 184 -3.40 15.10 -6.17
C LEU A 184 -3.08 13.93 -5.24
N SER A 185 -3.90 13.79 -4.20
CA SER A 185 -3.99 12.63 -3.33
C SER A 185 -5.43 12.09 -3.40
N GLY A 186 -5.60 10.81 -3.75
CA GLY A 186 -6.90 10.16 -3.95
C GLY A 186 -7.37 10.11 -5.42
N ASN A 187 -8.33 9.22 -5.72
CA ASN A 187 -8.83 8.95 -7.08
C ASN A 187 -10.24 9.52 -7.34
N ASP A 188 -10.83 10.25 -6.39
CA ASP A 188 -12.22 10.68 -6.44
C ASP A 188 -12.39 12.16 -6.85
N ASN A 189 -13.62 12.52 -7.25
CA ASN A 189 -13.98 13.90 -7.58
C ASN A 189 -13.82 14.88 -6.40
N ASP A 190 -13.88 14.39 -5.16
CA ASP A 190 -13.61 15.15 -3.93
C ASP A 190 -12.15 15.00 -3.48
N PHE A 191 -11.24 15.43 -4.35
CA PHE A 191 -9.81 15.32 -4.11
C PHE A 191 -9.27 16.37 -3.12
N LYS A 192 -8.17 15.99 -2.47
CA LYS A 192 -7.22 16.92 -1.84
C LYS A 192 -5.96 16.97 -2.70
N ALA A 193 -5.30 18.12 -2.74
CA ALA A 193 -4.06 18.27 -3.48
C ALA A 193 -3.00 19.00 -2.64
N LYS A 194 -1.80 18.42 -2.55
CA LYS A 194 -0.67 18.94 -1.77
C LYS A 194 0.23 19.80 -2.66
N LEU A 195 0.64 20.97 -2.20
CA LEU A 195 1.51 21.88 -2.95
C LEU A 195 2.82 21.19 -3.35
N VAL A 196 3.18 21.28 -4.64
CA VAL A 196 4.50 20.88 -5.13
C VAL A 196 5.50 21.98 -4.77
N ARG A 197 6.38 21.67 -3.81
CA ARG A 197 7.38 22.64 -3.31
C ARG A 197 8.62 22.74 -4.17
N SER A 198 8.99 21.65 -4.81
CA SER A 198 10.12 21.62 -5.74
C SER A 198 9.75 22.35 -7.04
N THR A 199 10.77 22.62 -7.84
CA THR A 199 10.57 23.04 -9.23
C THR A 199 10.44 21.85 -10.17
N VAL A 200 10.27 20.62 -9.66
CA VAL A 200 10.25 19.40 -10.48
C VAL A 200 8.83 18.83 -10.49
N LEU A 201 8.32 18.61 -11.70
CA LEU A 201 7.09 17.90 -11.98
C LEU A 201 7.43 16.56 -12.61
N TYR A 202 6.53 15.61 -12.46
CA TYR A 202 6.68 14.24 -12.93
C TYR A 202 5.58 13.85 -13.91
N THR A 203 5.94 13.11 -14.94
CA THR A 203 4.99 12.52 -15.90
C THR A 203 4.05 11.51 -15.22
N LYS A 204 2.91 11.22 -15.85
CA LYS A 204 1.90 10.24 -15.37
C LYS A 204 1.41 10.50 -13.93
N THR A 205 1.54 11.74 -13.47
CA THR A 205 1.09 12.20 -12.16
C THR A 205 -0.02 13.21 -12.37
N GLN A 206 -1.09 13.11 -11.58
CA GLN A 206 -2.19 14.08 -11.62
C GLN A 206 -1.86 15.30 -10.76
N TYR A 207 -2.12 16.48 -11.32
CA TYR A 207 -1.92 17.77 -10.67
C TYR A 207 -3.19 18.61 -10.72
N PHE A 208 -3.44 19.28 -9.60
CA PHE A 208 -4.32 20.42 -9.53
C PHE A 208 -3.46 21.66 -9.74
N VAL A 209 -3.81 22.46 -10.74
CA VAL A 209 -3.05 23.65 -11.10
C VAL A 209 -3.91 24.86 -10.86
N SER A 210 -3.42 25.76 -10.00
CA SER A 210 -4.11 27.00 -9.66
C SER A 210 -3.43 28.18 -10.32
N LEU A 211 -4.23 29.00 -11.02
CA LEU A 211 -3.84 30.30 -11.53
C LEU A 211 -4.60 31.39 -10.79
N HIS A 212 -3.87 32.43 -10.43
CA HIS A 212 -4.40 33.63 -9.84
C HIS A 212 -4.12 34.82 -10.76
N SER A 213 -5.06 35.74 -10.87
CA SER A 213 -4.85 37.06 -11.48
C SER A 213 -5.38 38.11 -10.51
N GLN A 214 -4.57 39.14 -10.28
CA GLN A 214 -4.86 40.16 -9.28
C GLN A 214 -6.06 41.05 -9.63
N TYR A 215 -6.38 41.18 -10.93
CA TYR A 215 -7.30 42.19 -11.45
C TYR A 215 -8.41 41.65 -12.36
N SER A 216 -8.38 40.38 -12.75
CA SER A 216 -9.33 39.79 -13.69
C SER A 216 -9.49 38.29 -13.47
N VAL A 217 -10.52 37.69 -14.06
CA VAL A 217 -10.60 36.22 -14.15
C VAL A 217 -9.43 35.76 -15.03
N PRO A 218 -8.56 34.86 -14.54
CA PRO A 218 -7.46 34.34 -15.35
C PRO A 218 -8.01 33.75 -16.66
N GLN A 219 -7.48 34.19 -17.80
CA GLN A 219 -7.77 33.52 -19.06
C GLN A 219 -6.99 32.21 -19.11
N GLY A 220 -7.60 31.17 -19.68
CA GLY A 220 -6.97 29.88 -19.72
C GLY A 220 -5.72 29.85 -20.59
N VAL A 221 -4.72 29.06 -20.20
CA VAL A 221 -3.52 28.88 -21.01
C VAL A 221 -3.77 27.79 -22.04
N ARG A 222 -3.35 28.01 -23.30
CA ARG A 222 -3.33 26.94 -24.30
C ARG A 222 -2.24 25.95 -23.93
N LEU A 223 -2.65 24.75 -23.55
CA LEU A 223 -1.74 23.67 -23.20
C LEU A 223 -1.38 22.88 -24.46
N PRO A 224 -0.10 22.51 -24.66
CA PRO A 224 0.33 21.68 -25.78
C PRO A 224 -0.25 20.26 -25.71
N GLU A 225 -0.23 19.57 -26.85
CA GLU A 225 -0.53 18.13 -26.92
C GLU A 225 0.42 17.34 -26.00
N GLY A 226 -0.12 16.35 -25.28
CA GLY A 226 0.57 15.60 -24.21
C GLY A 226 0.30 16.09 -22.79
N ILE A 227 -0.49 17.17 -22.63
CA ILE A 227 -1.09 17.55 -21.34
C ILE A 227 -2.59 17.26 -21.42
N GLU A 228 -3.03 16.26 -20.66
CA GLU A 228 -4.43 15.89 -20.58
C GLU A 228 -5.13 16.68 -19.48
N VAL A 229 -6.14 17.47 -19.84
CA VAL A 229 -6.95 18.23 -18.89
C VAL A 229 -8.24 17.46 -18.64
N GLY A 230 -8.41 16.97 -17.41
CA GLY A 230 -9.64 16.31 -16.99
C GLY A 230 -10.75 17.28 -16.59
N GLN A 231 -10.41 18.31 -15.80
CA GLN A 231 -11.39 19.28 -15.31
C GLN A 231 -10.84 20.71 -15.36
N THR A 232 -11.73 21.68 -15.61
CA THR A 232 -11.43 23.11 -15.53
C THR A 232 -12.58 23.82 -14.81
N PHE A 233 -12.27 24.65 -13.81
CA PHE A 233 -13.30 25.36 -13.05
C PHE A 233 -12.77 26.66 -12.45
N HIS A 234 -13.69 27.58 -12.18
CA HIS A 234 -13.41 28.80 -11.43
C HIS A 234 -13.80 28.60 -9.96
N PHE A 235 -13.05 29.21 -9.06
CA PHE A 235 -13.38 29.19 -7.64
C PHE A 235 -12.90 30.46 -6.95
N ASN A 236 -13.53 30.77 -5.81
CA ASN A 236 -13.24 31.96 -5.02
C ASN A 236 -12.79 31.53 -3.63
N THR A 237 -11.66 32.05 -3.18
CA THR A 237 -11.13 31.82 -1.84
C THR A 237 -10.18 32.95 -1.45
N MET A 238 -9.97 33.19 -0.16
CA MET A 238 -9.15 34.33 0.33
C MET A 238 -9.52 35.69 -0.30
N ASN A 239 -10.81 35.91 -0.62
CA ASN A 239 -11.32 37.08 -1.35
C ASN A 239 -10.66 37.31 -2.73
N ARG A 240 -10.19 36.25 -3.38
CA ARG A 240 -9.62 36.25 -4.74
C ARG A 240 -10.34 35.25 -5.63
N LYS A 241 -10.29 35.50 -6.94
CA LYS A 241 -10.80 34.61 -7.99
C LYS A 241 -9.64 33.80 -8.56
N PHE A 242 -9.86 32.50 -8.73
CA PHE A 242 -8.88 31.57 -9.26
C PHE A 242 -9.45 30.79 -10.44
N LEU A 243 -8.55 30.36 -11.31
CA LEU A 243 -8.83 29.33 -12.31
C LEU A 243 -8.08 28.06 -11.91
N GLY A 244 -8.80 26.95 -11.85
CA GLY A 244 -8.28 25.64 -11.51
C GLY A 244 -8.31 24.69 -12.70
N TYR A 245 -7.25 23.92 -12.87
CA TYR A 245 -7.16 22.78 -13.78
C TYR A 245 -6.87 21.51 -13.00
N VAL A 246 -7.51 20.40 -13.36
CA VAL A 246 -7.02 19.07 -13.02
C VAL A 246 -6.44 18.49 -14.30
N LEU A 247 -5.13 18.26 -14.31
CA LEU A 247 -4.42 17.79 -15.48
C LEU A 247 -3.37 16.72 -15.14
N SER A 248 -2.97 15.96 -16.15
CA SER A 248 -1.81 15.08 -16.09
C SER A 248 -0.90 15.33 -17.29
N ILE A 249 0.40 15.12 -17.11
CA ILE A 249 1.39 15.25 -18.17
C ILE A 249 1.77 13.84 -18.58
N THR A 250 1.38 13.40 -19.78
CA THR A 250 1.55 12.00 -20.21
C THR A 250 3.02 11.72 -20.51
N ASP A 251 3.61 12.55 -21.35
CA ASP A 251 4.95 12.38 -21.89
C ASP A 251 5.75 13.68 -21.87
N LYS A 252 7.07 13.53 -21.89
CA LYS A 252 8.00 14.64 -21.95
C LYS A 252 8.30 15.00 -23.40
N THR A 253 7.83 16.17 -23.83
CA THR A 253 8.10 16.73 -25.16
C THR A 253 8.83 18.08 -25.06
N PRO A 254 9.58 18.51 -26.09
CA PRO A 254 10.29 19.79 -26.06
C PRO A 254 9.37 21.01 -25.85
N SER A 255 8.13 20.96 -26.36
CA SER A 255 7.13 22.02 -26.19
C SER A 255 6.63 22.11 -24.74
N ILE A 256 6.35 20.97 -24.11
CA ILE A 256 5.97 20.89 -22.70
C ILE A 256 7.12 21.38 -21.82
N ASP A 257 8.34 20.92 -22.08
CA ASP A 257 9.54 21.36 -21.34
C ASP A 257 9.74 22.88 -21.42
N CYS A 258 9.60 23.46 -22.62
CA CYS A 258 9.72 24.90 -22.80
C CYS A 258 8.63 25.68 -22.03
N LEU A 259 7.38 25.20 -22.07
CA LEU A 259 6.27 25.81 -21.34
C LEU A 259 6.49 25.75 -19.82
N LEU A 260 6.79 24.57 -19.28
CA LEU A 260 7.03 24.38 -17.86
C LEU A 260 8.23 25.18 -17.38
N LYS A 261 9.31 25.25 -18.17
CA LYS A 261 10.48 26.07 -17.88
C LYS A 261 10.14 27.56 -17.81
N SER A 262 9.25 28.05 -18.67
CA SER A 262 8.74 29.43 -18.60
C SER A 262 7.97 29.74 -17.32
N TRP A 263 7.38 28.70 -16.69
CA TRP A 263 6.72 28.79 -15.38
C TRP A 263 7.66 28.51 -14.20
N GLY A 264 8.93 28.21 -14.47
CA GLY A 264 9.93 27.89 -13.46
C GLY A 264 9.89 26.44 -12.97
N TYR A 265 9.34 25.51 -13.78
CA TYR A 265 9.33 24.08 -13.50
C TYR A 265 10.18 23.29 -14.51
N GLN A 266 10.58 22.10 -14.11
CA GLN A 266 11.27 21.09 -14.91
C GLN A 266 10.45 19.80 -14.89
N LEU A 267 10.45 19.06 -15.99
CA LEU A 267 9.73 17.79 -16.08
C LEU A 267 10.70 16.61 -16.05
N GLU A 268 10.40 15.64 -15.19
CA GLU A 268 11.11 14.38 -15.07
C GLU A 268 10.17 13.18 -15.28
N ALA A 269 10.75 12.04 -15.63
CA ALA A 269 10.00 10.79 -15.67
C ALA A 269 9.63 10.36 -14.26
N SER A 270 8.39 9.92 -14.07
CA SER A 270 7.93 9.34 -12.81
C SER A 270 8.61 8.01 -12.50
N GLU A 271 8.79 7.77 -11.21
CA GLU A 271 9.08 6.48 -10.62
C GLU A 271 7.79 5.83 -10.14
N THR A 272 7.82 4.50 -10.02
CA THR A 272 6.74 3.67 -9.50
C THR A 272 7.21 2.98 -8.23
N LEU A 273 6.33 2.96 -7.23
CA LEU A 273 6.54 2.28 -5.95
C LEU A 273 5.22 1.68 -5.48
N THR A 274 5.20 0.38 -5.23
CA THR A 274 3.97 -0.36 -4.90
C THR A 274 4.25 -1.39 -3.82
N LEU A 275 3.43 -1.41 -2.76
CA LEU A 275 3.39 -2.51 -1.81
C LEU A 275 2.69 -3.72 -2.45
N LEU A 276 3.42 -4.83 -2.62
CA LEU A 276 2.89 -6.06 -3.22
C LEU A 276 2.28 -6.99 -2.16
N TRP A 277 2.91 -7.06 -0.98
CA TRP A 277 2.50 -7.91 0.13
C TRP A 277 3.14 -7.40 1.44
N PRO A 278 2.51 -7.54 2.61
CA PRO A 278 1.20 -8.15 2.87
C PRO A 278 0.05 -7.28 2.36
N PRO A 279 -1.18 -7.82 2.32
CA PRO A 279 -2.37 -7.00 2.23
C PRO A 279 -2.33 -5.91 3.30
N SER A 280 -2.63 -4.68 2.89
CA SER A 280 -2.67 -3.51 3.74
C SER A 280 -3.96 -2.75 3.50
N TYR A 281 -4.44 -2.05 4.51
CA TYR A 281 -5.41 -0.96 4.31
C TYR A 281 -4.69 0.38 4.44
N LEU A 282 -5.25 1.42 3.81
CA LEU A 282 -4.72 2.77 3.89
C LEU A 282 -5.42 3.53 5.02
N LEU A 283 -4.64 4.14 5.90
CA LEU A 283 -5.11 5.05 6.95
C LEU A 283 -4.21 6.28 6.93
N ASP A 284 -4.78 7.46 6.74
CA ASP A 284 -4.04 8.74 6.71
C ASP A 284 -2.79 8.74 5.80
N ASP A 285 -2.93 8.20 4.59
CA ASP A 285 -1.87 8.03 3.58
C ASP A 285 -0.73 7.06 3.97
N ALA A 286 -0.89 6.29 5.06
CA ALA A 286 0.01 5.21 5.45
C ALA A 286 -0.63 3.83 5.17
N SER A 287 0.18 2.90 4.65
CA SER A 287 -0.18 1.49 4.53
C SER A 287 0.00 0.81 5.88
N ILE A 288 -1.10 0.35 6.47
CA ILE A 288 -1.08 -0.33 7.76
C ILE A 288 -0.87 -1.83 7.55
N ILE A 289 0.15 -2.40 8.20
CA ILE A 289 0.46 -3.83 8.11
C ILE A 289 0.80 -4.45 9.47
N ALA A 290 0.50 -5.73 9.62
CA ALA A 290 0.84 -6.51 10.82
C ALA A 290 2.06 -7.43 10.62
N SER A 291 2.55 -7.58 9.39
CA SER A 291 3.69 -8.45 9.06
C SER A 291 5.03 -7.84 9.48
N ASP A 292 6.00 -8.70 9.82
CA ASP A 292 7.39 -8.31 10.05
C ASP A 292 8.15 -7.94 8.78
N TYR A 293 7.61 -8.27 7.61
CA TYR A 293 8.23 -8.00 6.31
C TYR A 293 7.21 -7.56 5.26
N ALA A 294 7.65 -6.73 4.33
CA ALA A 294 6.89 -6.28 3.17
C ALA A 294 7.67 -6.56 1.88
N TYR A 295 6.96 -6.95 0.82
CA TYR A 295 7.49 -7.04 -0.54
C TYR A 295 7.04 -5.81 -1.31
N ILE A 296 8.00 -5.12 -1.91
CA ILE A 296 7.79 -3.83 -2.53
C ILE A 296 8.34 -3.89 -3.95
N PHE A 297 7.53 -3.46 -4.90
CA PHE A 297 7.96 -3.17 -6.25
C PHE A 297 8.42 -1.71 -6.33
N SER A 298 9.62 -1.47 -6.87
CA SER A 298 10.15 -0.14 -7.15
C SER A 298 10.81 -0.11 -8.53
N SER A 299 10.58 0.96 -9.31
CA SER A 299 11.30 1.21 -10.57
C SER A 299 12.76 1.62 -10.36
N PHE A 300 13.15 1.87 -9.11
CA PHE A 300 14.48 2.27 -8.69
C PHE A 300 15.03 1.31 -7.64
N GLU A 301 16.35 1.32 -7.46
CA GLU A 301 17.00 0.56 -6.41
C GLU A 301 16.78 1.20 -5.02
N LEU A 302 16.34 0.38 -4.06
CA LEU A 302 16.24 0.80 -2.66
C LEU A 302 17.64 0.95 -2.07
N GLN A 303 17.96 2.14 -1.59
CA GLN A 303 19.26 2.49 -1.03
C GLN A 303 19.08 2.85 0.44
N ALA A 304 19.68 2.04 1.31
CA ALA A 304 19.69 2.23 2.75
C ALA A 304 20.06 3.68 3.11
N HIS A 305 19.23 4.33 3.92
CA HIS A 305 19.34 5.73 4.34
C HIS A 305 19.34 6.78 3.23
N GLY A 306 19.22 6.38 1.96
CA GLY A 306 19.17 7.29 0.81
C GLY A 306 17.76 7.56 0.34
N ASN A 307 17.00 6.49 0.09
CA ASN A 307 15.59 6.57 -0.32
C ASN A 307 14.66 5.69 0.54
N ILE A 308 15.20 5.02 1.56
CA ILE A 308 14.46 4.27 2.57
C ILE A 308 15.13 4.47 3.94
N ASN A 309 14.35 4.62 5.00
CA ASN A 309 14.84 4.85 6.37
C ASN A 309 15.30 3.55 7.09
N MET A 310 16.10 2.74 6.41
CA MET A 310 16.52 1.40 6.88
C MET A 310 17.99 1.12 6.61
N HIS A 311 18.55 0.18 7.37
CA HIS A 311 19.90 -0.31 7.13
C HIS A 311 19.92 -1.33 5.98
N SER A 312 21.12 -1.53 5.41
CA SER A 312 21.34 -2.45 4.29
C SER A 312 20.92 -3.88 4.60
N GLU A 313 21.10 -4.34 5.83
CA GLU A 313 20.81 -5.72 6.25
C GLU A 313 19.31 -6.00 6.32
N GLU A 314 18.50 -4.94 6.30
CA GLU A 314 17.04 -4.98 6.40
C GLU A 314 16.37 -4.99 5.02
N ILE A 315 17.17 -4.86 3.95
CA ILE A 315 16.72 -4.79 2.55
C ILE A 315 17.31 -5.99 1.81
N MET A 316 16.44 -6.89 1.34
CA MET A 316 16.82 -8.05 0.56
C MET A 316 16.22 -7.97 -0.84
N LYS A 317 17.08 -7.85 -1.85
CA LYS A 317 16.67 -7.84 -3.27
C LYS A 317 16.31 -9.26 -3.70
N PHE A 318 15.09 -9.45 -4.19
CA PHE A 318 14.59 -10.76 -4.66
C PHE A 318 14.71 -10.92 -6.16
N SER A 319 14.24 -9.92 -6.92
CA SER A 319 14.24 -9.91 -8.37
C SER A 319 14.29 -8.49 -8.90
N GLN A 320 14.23 -8.31 -10.23
CA GLN A 320 14.23 -6.99 -10.84
C GLN A 320 13.04 -6.17 -10.36
N GLY A 321 13.33 -5.09 -9.64
CA GLY A 321 12.33 -4.18 -9.07
C GLY A 321 11.64 -4.69 -7.81
N ILE A 322 11.85 -5.94 -7.36
CA ILE A 322 11.19 -6.47 -6.15
C ILE A 322 12.20 -6.62 -5.00
N SER A 323 11.91 -5.95 -3.89
CA SER A 323 12.69 -6.04 -2.66
C SER A 323 11.81 -6.46 -1.49
N LYS A 324 12.34 -7.32 -0.62
CA LYS A 324 11.78 -7.61 0.70
C LYS A 324 12.43 -6.69 1.71
N VAL A 325 11.62 -5.95 2.45
CA VAL A 325 12.09 -5.07 3.53
C VAL A 325 11.56 -5.56 4.86
N LYS A 326 12.37 -5.48 5.91
CA LYS A 326 11.93 -5.72 7.29
C LYS A 326 11.10 -4.53 7.74
N VAL A 327 9.92 -4.74 8.33
CA VAL A 327 9.00 -3.67 8.67
C VAL A 327 9.24 -3.23 10.12
N LYS A 328 9.57 -1.95 10.30
CA LYS A 328 9.68 -1.24 11.58
C LYS A 328 8.36 -0.53 11.93
N PRO A 329 8.19 -0.02 13.17
CA PRO A 329 6.99 0.76 13.54
C PRO A 329 6.60 1.81 12.50
N LYS A 330 7.59 2.48 11.90
CA LYS A 330 7.39 3.44 10.81
C LYS A 330 8.46 3.29 9.75
N THR A 331 8.10 2.72 8.61
CA THR A 331 8.98 2.53 7.45
C THR A 331 8.59 3.53 6.37
N LYS A 332 9.56 4.26 5.83
CA LYS A 332 9.34 5.26 4.79
C LYS A 332 10.25 5.04 3.61
N ILE A 333 9.67 5.07 2.42
CA ILE A 333 10.40 5.01 1.17
C ILE A 333 9.98 6.20 0.32
N PHE A 334 10.96 6.93 -0.18
CA PHE A 334 10.75 8.13 -0.96
C PHE A 334 11.80 8.28 -2.05
N LYS A 335 11.34 8.40 -3.31
CA LYS A 335 12.16 8.83 -4.43
C LYS A 335 11.31 9.55 -5.46
N LYS A 336 11.69 10.79 -5.83
CA LYS A 336 10.98 11.60 -6.82
C LYS A 336 9.48 11.74 -6.46
N ASN A 337 8.57 11.34 -7.35
CA ASN A 337 7.12 11.33 -7.11
C ASN A 337 6.62 10.13 -6.29
N ALA A 338 7.45 9.12 -6.07
CA ALA A 338 7.03 7.87 -5.45
C ALA A 338 7.31 7.91 -3.95
N GLU A 339 6.25 7.74 -3.15
CA GLU A 339 6.29 7.75 -1.69
C GLU A 339 5.41 6.61 -1.16
N ILE A 340 5.90 5.89 -0.15
CA ILE A 340 5.08 5.02 0.67
C ILE A 340 5.50 5.15 2.14
N VAL A 341 4.50 5.24 3.00
CA VAL A 341 4.68 5.12 4.46
C VAL A 341 4.02 3.81 4.86
N ILE A 342 4.75 2.96 5.57
CA ILE A 342 4.27 1.68 6.05
C ILE A 342 4.37 1.72 7.57
N ASP A 343 3.21 1.73 8.23
CA ASP A 343 3.12 1.71 9.67
C ASP A 343 2.80 0.28 10.14
N LYS A 344 3.65 -0.20 11.06
CA LYS A 344 3.47 -1.52 11.64
C LYS A 344 2.56 -1.42 12.85
N VAL A 345 1.41 -2.07 12.77
CA VAL A 345 0.56 -2.28 13.92
C VAL A 345 0.84 -3.64 14.53
N ALA A 346 0.66 -3.75 15.84
CA ALA A 346 0.52 -5.08 16.42
C ALA A 346 -0.64 -5.78 15.68
N PRO A 347 -0.52 -7.08 15.37
CA PRO A 347 -1.67 -7.84 14.90
C PRO A 347 -2.78 -7.58 15.90
N THR A 348 -3.91 -7.01 15.47
CA THR A 348 -5.09 -7.07 16.34
C THR A 348 -5.32 -8.56 16.55
N VAL A 349 -5.28 -8.99 17.81
CA VAL A 349 -5.84 -10.28 18.20
C VAL A 349 -7.36 -10.11 18.14
N ASP A 350 -7.87 -9.62 17.01
CA ASP A 350 -9.22 -9.94 16.63
C ASP A 350 -9.15 -11.42 16.41
N ARG A 351 -9.69 -12.16 17.39
CA ARG A 351 -10.07 -13.54 17.22
C ARG A 351 -10.94 -13.54 15.97
N TYR A 352 -10.34 -13.73 14.80
CA TYR A 352 -11.10 -14.06 13.62
C TYR A 352 -12.01 -15.18 14.09
N ASN A 353 -13.32 -14.97 14.00
CA ASN A 353 -14.26 -16.05 14.24
C ASN A 353 -13.86 -17.12 13.22
N VAL A 354 -13.14 -18.14 13.68
CA VAL A 354 -12.78 -19.27 12.85
C VAL A 354 -14.10 -19.95 12.55
N ILE A 355 -14.70 -19.59 11.42
CA ILE A 355 -15.86 -20.29 10.88
C ILE A 355 -15.34 -21.70 10.62
N THR A 356 -15.67 -22.61 11.53
CA THR A 356 -15.30 -24.02 11.41
C THR A 356 -16.40 -24.67 10.58
N PRO A 357 -16.16 -24.97 9.29
CA PRO A 357 -17.21 -25.45 8.43
C PRO A 357 -17.62 -26.85 8.89
N TYR A 358 -18.92 -27.12 8.98
CA TYR A 358 -19.36 -28.47 9.30
C TYR A 358 -19.17 -29.39 8.09
N LYS A 359 -18.93 -30.68 8.35
CA LYS A 359 -18.84 -31.71 7.33
C LYS A 359 -20.01 -32.67 7.48
N ASN A 360 -20.71 -32.93 6.39
CA ASN A 360 -21.79 -33.91 6.33
C ASN A 360 -21.56 -34.89 5.18
N PHE A 361 -22.12 -36.08 5.29
CA PHE A 361 -22.04 -37.12 4.27
C PHE A 361 -23.44 -37.55 3.85
N ALA A 362 -23.73 -37.51 2.55
CA ALA A 362 -25.01 -37.89 1.99
C ALA A 362 -24.84 -38.50 0.60
N SER A 363 -25.63 -39.53 0.28
CA SER A 363 -25.77 -40.03 -1.10
C SER A 363 -26.73 -39.16 -1.92
N THR A 364 -27.77 -38.64 -1.25
CA THR A 364 -28.77 -37.73 -1.81
C THR A 364 -28.94 -36.55 -0.88
N PHE A 365 -28.87 -35.33 -1.42
CA PHE A 365 -29.01 -34.09 -0.67
C PHE A 365 -30.16 -33.26 -1.24
N THR A 366 -31.13 -32.92 -0.40
CA THR A 366 -32.18 -31.96 -0.73
C THR A 366 -31.76 -30.59 -0.21
N VAL A 367 -31.69 -29.61 -1.11
CA VAL A 367 -31.18 -28.28 -0.81
C VAL A 367 -32.19 -27.52 0.08
N PRO A 368 -31.85 -27.19 1.34
CA PRO A 368 -32.70 -26.39 2.21
C PRO A 368 -32.72 -24.91 1.78
N ASP A 369 -33.65 -24.14 2.34
CA ASP A 369 -33.81 -22.70 2.06
C ASP A 369 -32.98 -21.79 2.97
N ASP A 370 -31.98 -22.35 3.66
CA ASP A 370 -31.20 -21.69 4.72
C ASP A 370 -29.86 -21.09 4.27
N GLY A 371 -29.59 -21.04 2.96
CA GLY A 371 -28.33 -20.50 2.45
C GLY A 371 -28.11 -20.70 0.96
N THR A 372 -26.92 -20.34 0.49
CA THR A 372 -26.51 -20.53 -0.91
C THR A 372 -25.65 -21.78 -1.03
N TYR A 373 -26.03 -22.68 -1.93
CA TYR A 373 -25.37 -23.96 -2.14
C TYR A 373 -24.80 -24.05 -3.56
N TYR A 374 -23.60 -24.59 -3.69
CA TYR A 374 -22.96 -24.83 -4.98
C TYR A 374 -22.51 -26.29 -5.08
N LEU A 375 -22.79 -26.93 -6.21
CA LEU A 375 -22.29 -28.25 -6.55
C LEU A 375 -20.96 -28.11 -7.30
N PHE A 376 -19.95 -28.80 -6.79
CA PHE A 376 -18.64 -28.97 -7.40
C PHE A 376 -18.57 -30.37 -7.99
N ASN A 377 -18.26 -30.48 -9.28
CA ASN A 377 -18.04 -31.76 -9.95
C ASN A 377 -17.03 -31.58 -11.10
N HIS A 378 -16.79 -32.65 -11.88
CA HIS A 378 -15.85 -32.63 -13.01
C HIS A 378 -16.25 -31.66 -14.15
N SER A 379 -17.52 -31.26 -14.22
CA SER A 379 -18.01 -30.28 -15.21
C SER A 379 -17.87 -28.83 -14.73
N GLY A 380 -17.44 -28.61 -13.49
CA GLY A 380 -17.24 -27.27 -12.91
C GLY A 380 -18.09 -27.02 -11.67
N VAL A 381 -18.49 -25.76 -11.48
CA VAL A 381 -19.25 -25.29 -10.33
C VAL A 381 -20.61 -24.77 -10.78
N SER A 382 -21.68 -25.31 -10.20
CA SER A 382 -23.06 -24.92 -10.52
C SER A 382 -23.82 -24.50 -9.27
N PRO A 383 -24.58 -23.38 -9.30
CA PRO A 383 -25.46 -23.01 -8.20
C PRO A 383 -26.63 -24.01 -8.08
N LEU A 384 -27.06 -24.26 -6.84
CA LEU A 384 -28.19 -25.12 -6.54
C LEU A 384 -29.39 -24.28 -6.08
N THR A 385 -30.60 -24.72 -6.45
CA THR A 385 -31.84 -24.04 -6.07
C THR A 385 -32.51 -24.69 -4.86
N ASN A 386 -33.24 -23.89 -4.08
CA ASN A 386 -33.96 -24.38 -2.90
C ASN A 386 -34.96 -25.48 -3.30
N GLY A 387 -34.98 -26.58 -2.55
CA GLY A 387 -35.80 -27.75 -2.83
C GLY A 387 -35.24 -28.70 -3.91
N GLN A 388 -34.12 -28.36 -4.56
CA GLN A 388 -33.48 -29.23 -5.54
C GLN A 388 -32.94 -30.50 -4.87
N VAL A 389 -33.20 -31.66 -5.47
CA VAL A 389 -32.63 -32.94 -5.04
C VAL A 389 -31.39 -33.24 -5.88
N VAL A 390 -30.25 -33.44 -5.22
CA VAL A 390 -28.95 -33.67 -5.86
C VAL A 390 -28.41 -35.03 -5.42
N PHE A 391 -27.98 -35.84 -6.38
CA PHE A 391 -27.30 -37.12 -6.14
C PHE A 391 -25.79 -36.89 -6.19
N LEU A 392 -25.11 -37.24 -5.09
CA LEU A 392 -23.67 -37.05 -4.96
C LEU A 392 -22.93 -38.27 -5.48
N THR A 393 -22.05 -38.02 -6.46
CA THR A 393 -21.06 -38.97 -6.97
C THR A 393 -19.74 -38.88 -6.18
N PRO A 394 -18.86 -39.89 -6.23
CA PRO A 394 -17.58 -39.88 -5.51
C PRO A 394 -16.69 -38.65 -5.77
N ASN A 395 -16.79 -38.06 -6.96
CA ASN A 395 -16.01 -36.88 -7.38
C ASN A 395 -16.81 -35.58 -7.31
N SER A 396 -17.90 -35.56 -6.55
CA SER A 396 -18.70 -34.35 -6.35
C SER A 396 -18.78 -33.96 -4.89
N SER A 397 -18.95 -32.67 -4.63
CA SER A 397 -19.20 -32.15 -3.30
C SER A 397 -20.09 -30.93 -3.38
N ILE A 398 -20.85 -30.66 -2.33
CA ILE A 398 -21.64 -29.44 -2.23
C ILE A 398 -21.00 -28.56 -1.16
N VAL A 399 -20.86 -27.27 -1.47
CA VAL A 399 -20.37 -26.27 -0.51
C VAL A 399 -21.49 -25.29 -0.23
N ARG A 400 -21.77 -25.09 1.06
CA ARG A 400 -22.70 -24.08 1.56
C ARG A 400 -21.93 -22.80 1.88
N TYR A 401 -22.48 -21.67 1.46
CA TYR A 401 -21.99 -20.35 1.77
C TYR A 401 -22.98 -19.54 2.58
N GLU A 402 -22.45 -18.73 3.50
CA GLU A 402 -23.15 -17.68 4.23
C GLU A 402 -22.30 -16.41 4.18
N PHE A 403 -22.87 -15.28 3.75
CA PHE A 403 -22.14 -14.03 3.52
C PHE A 403 -20.84 -14.18 2.70
N ASN A 404 -20.84 -15.04 1.68
CA ASN A 404 -19.68 -15.38 0.83
C ASN A 404 -18.54 -16.16 1.54
N PHE A 405 -18.75 -16.67 2.75
CA PHE A 405 -17.82 -17.57 3.43
C PHE A 405 -18.32 -19.02 3.38
N PRO A 406 -17.45 -20.02 3.14
CA PRO A 406 -17.84 -21.42 3.19
C PRO A 406 -18.12 -21.84 4.63
N VAL A 407 -19.35 -22.26 4.92
CA VAL A 407 -19.80 -22.65 6.26
C VAL A 407 -20.09 -24.15 6.39
N GLY A 408 -20.18 -24.88 5.28
CA GLY A 408 -20.45 -26.31 5.30
C GLY A 408 -20.04 -27.04 4.02
N TYR A 409 -19.62 -28.30 4.19
CA TYR A 409 -19.27 -29.22 3.11
C TYR A 409 -20.12 -30.48 3.20
N ILE A 410 -20.73 -30.87 2.09
CA ILE A 410 -21.46 -32.13 1.95
C ILE A 410 -20.72 -33.00 0.95
N TYR A 411 -20.26 -34.16 1.42
CA TYR A 411 -19.54 -35.16 0.63
C TYR A 411 -20.43 -36.37 0.33
N PRO A 412 -20.15 -37.11 -0.75
CA PRO A 412 -20.78 -38.39 -1.01
C PRO A 412 -20.50 -39.35 0.15
N CYS A 413 -21.51 -40.11 0.56
CA CYS A 413 -21.24 -41.30 1.37
C CYS A 413 -20.33 -42.23 0.58
N LEU A 414 -19.19 -42.60 1.15
CA LEU A 414 -18.37 -43.67 0.60
C LEU A 414 -19.23 -44.93 0.56
N GLN A 415 -19.54 -45.41 -0.64
CA GLN A 415 -20.14 -46.73 -0.78
C GLN A 415 -19.16 -47.72 -0.17
N LYS A 416 -19.63 -48.50 0.81
CA LYS A 416 -18.86 -49.59 1.39
C LYS A 416 -18.51 -50.54 0.25
N GLU A 417 -17.21 -50.76 0.00
CA GLU A 417 -16.80 -51.77 -0.97
C GLU A 417 -17.40 -53.11 -0.55
N LEU A 418 -18.17 -53.73 -1.43
CA LEU A 418 -18.68 -55.09 -1.23
C LEU A 418 -17.48 -56.03 -1.17
N ALA A 419 -17.45 -56.94 -0.20
CA ALA A 419 -16.36 -57.89 -0.01
C ALA A 419 -16.89 -59.26 0.39
N GLY A 420 -16.18 -60.32 -0.01
CA GLY A 420 -16.53 -61.70 0.34
C GLY A 420 -17.89 -62.13 -0.24
N GLU A 421 -18.80 -62.59 0.63
CA GLU A 421 -20.08 -63.19 0.22
C GLU A 421 -21.03 -62.20 -0.46
N GLU A 422 -21.11 -60.95 0.03
CA GLU A 422 -21.95 -59.90 -0.57
C GLU A 422 -21.50 -59.57 -2.01
N LEU A 423 -20.18 -59.55 -2.25
CA LEU A 423 -19.62 -59.32 -3.59
C LEU A 423 -19.87 -60.50 -4.53
N LEU A 424 -19.76 -61.74 -4.02
CA LEU A 424 -20.06 -62.94 -4.79
C LEU A 424 -21.53 -62.98 -5.22
N GLU A 425 -22.45 -62.67 -4.30
CA GLU A 425 -23.89 -62.63 -4.59
C GLU A 425 -24.25 -61.55 -5.61
N ASP A 426 -23.66 -60.35 -5.48
CA ASP A 426 -23.86 -59.24 -6.43
C ASP A 426 -23.40 -59.61 -7.85
N ILE A 427 -22.20 -60.18 -7.98
CA ILE A 427 -21.67 -60.64 -9.28
C ILE A 427 -22.59 -61.69 -9.90
N LEU A 428 -23.06 -62.67 -9.11
CA LEU A 428 -23.96 -63.70 -9.61
C LEU A 428 -25.37 -63.18 -9.92
N ALA A 429 -25.83 -62.12 -9.26
CA ALA A 429 -27.10 -61.48 -9.52
C ALA A 429 -27.08 -60.71 -10.85
N HIS A 430 -26.01 -59.97 -11.12
CA HIS A 430 -25.92 -59.03 -12.23
C HIS A 430 -25.15 -59.55 -13.45
N TYR A 431 -24.26 -60.52 -13.30
CA TYR A 431 -23.48 -61.12 -14.39
C TYR A 431 -23.84 -62.60 -14.57
N LYS A 432 -24.62 -62.92 -15.60
CA LYS A 432 -25.14 -64.28 -15.84
C LYS A 432 -24.29 -65.14 -16.78
N ARG A 433 -23.24 -64.59 -17.39
CA ARG A 433 -22.38 -65.33 -18.32
C ARG A 433 -21.51 -66.33 -17.55
N MET A 434 -21.39 -67.54 -18.12
CA MET A 434 -20.61 -68.65 -17.57
C MET A 434 -19.59 -69.13 -18.61
N GLU A 435 -18.45 -69.63 -18.15
CA GLU A 435 -17.38 -70.22 -18.94
C GLU A 435 -17.05 -71.64 -18.44
N ALA A 436 -16.33 -72.42 -19.23
CA ALA A 436 -15.93 -73.77 -18.85
C ALA A 436 -15.01 -73.74 -17.62
N PHE A 437 -15.29 -74.58 -16.63
CA PHE A 437 -14.51 -74.63 -15.41
C PHE A 437 -13.16 -75.34 -15.63
N ASP A 438 -12.07 -74.67 -15.26
CA ASP A 438 -10.71 -75.21 -15.27
C ASP A 438 -10.14 -75.26 -13.85
N SER A 439 -9.97 -76.48 -13.33
CA SER A 439 -9.47 -76.71 -11.98
C SER A 439 -7.99 -76.34 -11.78
N THR A 440 -7.20 -76.23 -12.85
CA THR A 440 -5.76 -75.98 -12.74
C THR A 440 -5.47 -74.57 -12.19
N ARG A 441 -6.37 -73.61 -12.47
CA ARG A 441 -6.26 -72.20 -12.09
C ARG A 441 -6.39 -71.93 -10.59
N PHE A 442 -6.99 -72.85 -9.83
CA PHE A 442 -7.23 -72.68 -8.39
C PHE A 442 -6.27 -73.48 -7.50
N SER A 443 -5.38 -74.28 -8.11
CA SER A 443 -4.50 -75.22 -7.39
C SER A 443 -3.47 -74.56 -6.49
N THR A 444 -3.17 -73.27 -6.71
CA THR A 444 -2.15 -72.50 -5.99
C THR A 444 -2.73 -71.38 -5.11
N LEU A 445 -4.06 -71.18 -5.11
CA LEU A 445 -4.72 -70.09 -4.40
C LEU A 445 -5.18 -70.53 -3.00
N VAL A 446 -4.99 -69.66 -2.00
CA VAL A 446 -5.55 -69.84 -0.66
C VAL A 446 -6.99 -69.33 -0.69
N LEU A 447 -7.95 -70.25 -0.83
CA LEU A 447 -9.35 -69.89 -1.00
C LEU A 447 -10.02 -69.59 0.36
N THR A 448 -10.83 -68.54 0.41
CA THR A 448 -11.74 -68.30 1.54
C THR A 448 -12.81 -69.39 1.60
N LYS A 449 -13.48 -69.52 2.75
CA LYS A 449 -14.55 -70.53 2.94
C LYS A 449 -15.71 -70.32 1.95
N THR A 450 -16.01 -69.06 1.63
CA THR A 450 -17.07 -68.67 0.68
C THR A 450 -16.67 -69.06 -0.75
N THR A 451 -15.45 -68.71 -1.16
CA THR A 451 -14.91 -69.07 -2.47
C THR A 451 -14.79 -70.58 -2.66
N SER A 452 -14.35 -71.31 -1.64
CA SER A 452 -14.22 -72.77 -1.70
C SER A 452 -15.55 -73.45 -2.00
N LYS A 453 -16.65 -73.04 -1.34
CA LYS A 453 -17.99 -73.56 -1.60
C LYS A 453 -18.47 -73.28 -3.02
N TYR A 454 -18.18 -72.09 -3.55
CA TYR A 454 -18.55 -71.72 -4.91
C TYR A 454 -17.79 -72.55 -5.95
N ILE A 455 -16.47 -72.71 -5.77
CA ILE A 455 -15.62 -73.50 -6.66
C ILE A 455 -16.02 -74.99 -6.65
N GLU A 456 -16.38 -75.55 -5.49
CA GLU A 456 -16.92 -76.92 -5.41
C GLU A 456 -18.21 -77.07 -6.22
N LYS A 457 -19.12 -76.08 -6.15
CA LYS A 457 -20.34 -76.06 -6.96
C LYS A 457 -20.02 -75.97 -8.46
N CYS A 458 -19.07 -75.13 -8.85
CA CYS A 458 -18.61 -75.00 -10.24
C CYS A 458 -17.95 -76.27 -10.78
N LYS A 459 -17.24 -77.02 -9.92
CA LYS A 459 -16.65 -78.31 -10.28
C LYS A 459 -17.70 -79.36 -10.62
N ILE A 460 -18.86 -79.31 -9.95
CA ILE A 460 -20.01 -80.19 -10.23
C ILE A 460 -20.73 -79.74 -11.51
N THR A 461 -20.93 -78.43 -11.70
CA THR A 461 -21.67 -77.89 -12.86
C THR A 461 -20.83 -77.74 -14.13
N GLY A 462 -19.51 -77.94 -14.05
CA GLY A 462 -18.56 -77.78 -15.15
C GLY A 462 -18.41 -76.35 -15.66
N SER A 463 -18.93 -75.36 -14.93
CA SER A 463 -19.04 -73.98 -15.38
C SER A 463 -18.82 -72.97 -14.26
N ILE A 464 -18.16 -71.86 -14.58
CA ILE A 464 -17.81 -70.79 -13.64
C ILE A 464 -18.11 -69.41 -14.22
N ASN A 465 -18.48 -68.46 -13.37
CA ASN A 465 -18.60 -67.08 -13.79
C ASN A 465 -17.19 -66.46 -13.94
N PRO A 466 -16.83 -65.93 -15.12
CA PRO A 466 -15.48 -65.43 -15.36
C PRO A 466 -15.13 -64.19 -14.53
N VAL A 467 -16.12 -63.40 -14.13
CA VAL A 467 -15.91 -62.26 -13.23
C VAL A 467 -15.62 -62.78 -11.82
N VAL A 468 -16.38 -63.76 -11.33
CA VAL A 468 -16.04 -64.38 -10.03
C VAL A 468 -14.65 -64.99 -10.06
N MET A 469 -14.27 -65.66 -11.15
CA MET A 469 -12.93 -66.21 -11.35
C MET A 469 -11.84 -65.13 -11.22
N GLN A 470 -12.00 -63.99 -11.90
CA GLN A 470 -11.04 -62.88 -11.81
C GLN A 470 -10.90 -62.34 -10.37
N PHE A 471 -12.02 -62.13 -9.68
CA PHE A 471 -12.00 -61.59 -8.32
C PHE A 471 -11.41 -62.57 -7.29
N VAL A 472 -11.53 -63.89 -7.54
CA VAL A 472 -10.87 -64.94 -6.74
C VAL A 472 -9.36 -64.95 -6.98
N GLU A 473 -8.91 -64.78 -8.23
CA GLU A 473 -7.48 -64.66 -8.56
C GLU A 473 -6.84 -63.39 -7.97
N GLU A 474 -7.59 -62.29 -7.90
CA GLU A 474 -7.18 -61.03 -7.27
C GLU A 474 -7.25 -61.05 -5.73
N GLY A 475 -7.77 -62.14 -5.12
CA GLY A 475 -7.90 -62.27 -3.66
C GLY A 475 -8.95 -61.33 -3.03
N ARG A 476 -9.95 -60.91 -3.80
CA ARG A 476 -10.99 -59.94 -3.40
C ARG A 476 -12.29 -60.60 -2.89
N ILE A 477 -12.41 -61.93 -3.01
CA ILE A 477 -13.49 -62.81 -2.52
C ILE A 477 -12.85 -64.02 -1.83
#